data_AF-A0A3D9L7A8-F1
#
_entry.id   AF-A0A3D9L7A8-F1
#
_cell.length_a   1.000
_cell.length_b   1.000
_cell.length_c   1.000
_cell.angle_alpha   90.00
_cell.angle_beta   90.00
_cell.angle_gamma   90.00
#
_symmetry.space_group_name_H-M   'P 1'
#
loop_
_entity.id
_entity.type
_entity.pdbx_description
1 polymer ?
#
loop_
_entity_poly.entity_id
_entity_poly.type
_entity_poly.pdbx_seq_one_letter_code
_entity_poly.pdbx_strand_id
1 'polypeptide(L)'
;MPISAFNAYIDESSVARSAAAQEYLVCAAILEPDQVDMVRQELRPLLRPGQIKLHWTDESSSSRRRIVQAIGALGPMNVIVTHLSERQRKTERFRRKCLEVLYYQLADLEVYDLTLECRTEAQDKKDRAHIVALQGQGLDRGIRISHRRGGDEPLLWISDIVLGAVNASHIGEHQYLEALEQTIYLKQSTPESLVPTGQNERP
;
A
#
# COMPACT_ATOMS: atom_id res chain seq x y z
N MET A 1 -20.97 -18.53 -2.23
CA MET A 1 -20.05 -17.38 -2.14
C MET A 1 -18.64 -17.94 -2.07
N PRO A 2 -17.68 -17.50 -2.89
CA PRO A 2 -16.30 -17.94 -2.75
C PRO A 2 -15.75 -17.43 -1.41
N ILE A 3 -15.11 -18.32 -0.66
CA ILE A 3 -14.33 -17.98 0.53
C ILE A 3 -13.05 -17.33 -0.01
N SER A 4 -12.72 -16.13 0.45
CA SER A 4 -11.47 -15.47 0.04
C SER A 4 -10.29 -16.26 0.59
N ALA A 5 -9.38 -16.67 -0.28
CA ALA A 5 -8.16 -17.37 0.12
C ALA A 5 -7.19 -16.44 0.87
N PHE A 6 -7.36 -15.12 0.73
CA PHE A 6 -6.50 -14.09 1.34
C PHE A 6 -7.28 -12.84 1.75
N ASN A 7 -6.69 -12.03 2.62
CA ASN A 7 -7.14 -10.69 2.96
C ASN A 7 -6.09 -9.67 2.52
N ALA A 8 -6.50 -8.51 1.99
CA ALA A 8 -5.61 -7.41 1.64
C ALA A 8 -5.83 -6.18 2.51
N TYR A 9 -4.73 -5.57 2.96
CA TYR A 9 -4.71 -4.36 3.77
C TYR A 9 -3.97 -3.27 3.01
N ILE A 10 -4.65 -2.16 2.76
CA ILE A 10 -4.26 -1.19 1.74
C ILE A 10 -4.06 0.19 2.34
N ASP A 11 -2.90 0.76 2.05
CA ASP A 11 -2.59 2.16 2.34
C ASP A 11 -1.99 2.88 1.12
N GLU A 12 -1.93 4.20 1.18
CA GLU A 12 -1.46 5.08 0.11
C GLU A 12 -0.40 6.07 0.56
N SER A 13 0.44 6.49 -0.38
CA SER A 13 1.41 7.54 -0.18
C SER A 13 1.44 8.46 -1.39
N SER A 14 1.63 9.76 -1.17
CA SER A 14 1.80 10.75 -2.23
C SER A 14 3.00 11.61 -1.89
N VAL A 15 3.99 11.62 -2.78
CA VAL A 15 5.27 12.28 -2.52
C VAL A 15 5.74 13.06 -3.73
N ALA A 16 6.30 14.25 -3.51
CA ALA A 16 6.96 14.99 -4.57
C ALA A 16 8.27 14.29 -4.94
N ARG A 17 8.47 13.99 -6.22
CA ARG A 17 9.74 13.44 -6.73
C ARG A 17 10.67 14.54 -7.25
N SER A 18 10.11 15.67 -7.68
CA SER A 18 10.84 16.87 -8.04
C SER A 18 9.97 18.12 -7.88
N ALA A 19 10.48 19.29 -8.29
CA ALA A 19 9.67 20.50 -8.35
C ALA A 19 8.45 20.36 -9.29
N ALA A 20 8.61 19.58 -10.37
CA ALA A 20 7.62 19.43 -11.44
C ALA A 20 6.82 18.12 -11.38
N ALA A 21 7.28 17.11 -10.64
CA ALA A 21 6.67 15.79 -10.62
C ALA A 21 6.37 15.27 -9.21
N GLN A 22 5.34 14.45 -9.10
CA GLN A 22 4.98 13.71 -7.89
C GLN A 22 4.63 12.27 -8.25
N GLU A 23 4.78 11.38 -7.29
CA GLU A 23 4.38 9.99 -7.43
C GLU A 23 3.32 9.64 -6.39
N TYR A 24 2.27 8.99 -6.87
CA TYR A 24 1.25 8.38 -6.03
C TYR A 24 1.52 6.89 -5.93
N LEU A 25 1.47 6.33 -4.73
CA LEU A 25 1.72 4.93 -4.47
C LEU A 25 0.56 4.35 -3.68
N VAL A 26 0.20 3.12 -4.01
CA VAL A 26 -0.73 2.30 -3.23
C VAL A 26 -0.06 0.95 -3.00
N CYS A 27 -0.12 0.45 -1.77
CA CYS A 27 0.38 -0.87 -1.43
C CYS A 27 -0.75 -1.70 -0.83
N ALA A 28 -0.86 -2.96 -1.22
CA ALA A 28 -1.67 -3.97 -0.56
C ALA A 28 -0.74 -5.00 0.12
N ALA A 29 -0.87 -5.14 1.43
CA ALA A 29 -0.31 -6.26 2.19
C ALA A 29 -1.33 -7.40 2.20
N ILE A 30 -0.95 -8.56 1.65
CA ILE A 30 -1.80 -9.73 1.47
C ILE A 30 -1.37 -10.81 2.47
N LEU A 31 -2.36 -11.37 3.17
CA LEU A 31 -2.17 -12.36 4.23
C LEU A 31 -3.17 -13.50 4.09
N GLU A 32 -2.75 -14.71 4.45
CA GLU A 32 -3.66 -15.84 4.61
C GLU A 32 -4.60 -15.61 5.81
N PRO A 33 -5.88 -16.02 5.74
CA PRO A 33 -6.86 -15.78 6.80
C PRO A 33 -6.45 -16.32 8.18
N ASP A 34 -5.71 -17.42 8.23
CA ASP A 34 -5.23 -18.03 9.48
C ASP A 34 -4.00 -17.31 10.07
N GLN A 35 -3.27 -16.53 9.28
CA GLN A 35 -2.15 -15.70 9.73
C GLN A 35 -2.58 -14.35 10.31
N VAL A 36 -3.75 -13.84 9.92
CA VAL A 36 -4.24 -12.49 10.25
C VAL A 36 -4.10 -12.16 11.75
N ASP A 37 -4.57 -13.04 12.63
CA ASP A 37 -4.56 -12.76 14.07
C ASP A 37 -3.17 -12.87 14.69
N MET A 38 -2.33 -13.80 14.20
CA MET A 38 -0.93 -13.91 14.60
C MET A 38 -0.16 -12.65 14.22
N VAL A 39 -0.26 -12.19 12.97
CA VAL A 39 0.44 -11.01 12.48
C VAL A 39 0.00 -9.75 13.25
N ARG A 40 -1.29 -9.59 13.56
CA ARG A 40 -1.76 -8.50 14.44
C ARG A 40 -1.11 -8.53 15.81
N GLN A 41 -0.94 -9.71 16.40
CA GLN A 41 -0.32 -9.88 17.71
C GLN A 41 1.17 -9.53 17.68
N GLU A 42 1.88 -9.89 16.61
CA GLU A 42 3.31 -9.58 16.43
C GLU A 42 3.57 -8.10 16.13
N LEU A 43 2.66 -7.41 15.44
CA LEU A 43 2.81 -5.98 15.15
C LEU A 43 2.58 -5.09 16.38
N ARG A 44 1.67 -5.45 17.29
CA ARG A 44 1.30 -4.61 18.44
C ARG A 44 2.48 -4.27 19.37
N PRO A 45 3.36 -5.21 19.75
CA PRO A 45 4.57 -4.93 20.53
C PRO A 45 5.56 -3.97 19.85
N LEU A 46 5.39 -3.68 18.56
CA LEU A 46 6.22 -2.70 17.87
C LEU A 46 5.86 -1.25 18.24
N LEU A 47 4.68 -0.99 18.80
CA LEU A 47 4.29 0.34 19.25
C LEU A 47 5.15 0.82 20.43
N ARG A 48 5.46 2.11 20.43
CA ARG A 48 6.00 2.78 21.63
C ARG A 48 4.89 2.99 22.67
N PRO A 49 5.22 3.15 23.96
CA PRO A 49 4.22 3.50 24.98
C PRO A 49 3.39 4.72 24.57
N GLY A 50 2.06 4.58 24.56
CA GLY A 50 1.11 5.62 24.18
C GLY A 50 0.90 5.81 22.67
N GLN A 51 1.64 5.09 21.83
CA GLN A 51 1.46 5.13 20.38
C GLN A 51 0.25 4.28 19.97
N ILE A 52 -0.61 4.83 19.12
CA ILE A 52 -1.87 4.20 18.69
C ILE A 52 -1.70 3.39 17.40
N LYS A 53 -0.86 3.86 16.47
CA LYS A 53 -0.54 3.18 15.21
C LYS A 53 0.91 3.38 14.82
N LEU A 54 1.47 2.44 14.04
CA LEU A 54 2.72 2.68 13.33
C LEU A 54 2.43 3.55 12.10
N HIS A 55 3.27 4.56 11.88
CA HIS A 55 3.24 5.38 10.69
C HIS A 55 4.67 5.79 10.35
N TRP A 56 5.14 5.49 9.13
CA TRP A 56 6.53 5.62 8.71
C TRP A 56 7.18 6.95 9.10
N THR A 57 6.45 8.04 8.90
CA THR A 57 6.96 9.41 9.11
C THR A 57 7.18 9.74 10.58
N ASP A 58 6.47 9.07 11.50
CA ASP A 58 6.55 9.27 12.94
C ASP A 58 7.65 8.42 13.61
N GLU A 59 8.27 7.51 12.85
CA GLU A 59 9.28 6.57 13.35
C GLU A 59 10.71 7.09 13.19
N SER A 60 11.54 6.86 14.22
CA SER A 60 12.98 7.10 14.14
C SER A 60 13.66 6.07 13.25
N SER A 61 14.88 6.37 12.76
CA SER A 61 15.64 5.41 11.92
C SER A 61 15.90 4.07 12.62
N SER A 62 16.13 4.06 13.94
CA SER A 62 16.28 2.81 14.70
C SER A 62 14.97 2.03 14.81
N SER A 63 13.84 2.73 15.01
CA SER A 63 12.51 2.12 15.04
C SER A 63 12.16 1.54 13.66
N ARG A 64 12.36 2.31 12.59
CA ARG A 64 12.16 1.86 11.20
C ARG A 64 12.91 0.58 10.91
N ARG A 65 14.21 0.49 11.24
CA ARG A 65 15.01 -0.74 11.06
C ARG A 65 14.39 -1.94 11.78
N ARG A 66 14.00 -1.77 13.05
CA ARG A 66 13.36 -2.84 13.82
C ARG A 66 12.02 -3.27 13.20
N ILE A 67 11.20 -2.32 12.78
CA ILE A 67 9.88 -2.57 12.21
C ILE A 67 9.99 -3.30 10.87
N VAL A 68 10.84 -2.84 9.94
CA VAL A 68 11.00 -3.50 8.64
C VAL A 68 11.57 -4.92 8.76
N GLN A 69 12.43 -5.17 9.75
CA GLN A 69 12.94 -6.52 10.03
C GLN A 69 11.83 -7.44 10.57
N ALA A 70 10.98 -6.93 11.48
CA ALA A 70 9.84 -7.68 11.99
C ALA A 70 8.84 -8.00 10.86
N ILE A 71 8.49 -7.02 10.02
CA ILE A 71 7.59 -7.22 8.87
C ILE A 71 8.20 -8.20 7.87
N GLY A 72 9.51 -8.06 7.56
CA GLY A 72 10.22 -8.98 6.67
C GLY A 72 10.16 -10.43 7.16
N ALA A 73 10.28 -10.66 8.48
CA ALA A 73 10.19 -11.98 9.09
C ALA A 73 8.77 -12.58 9.08
N LEU A 74 7.74 -11.73 9.10
CA LEU A 74 6.33 -12.17 9.02
C LEU A 74 5.93 -12.61 7.60
N GLY A 75 6.69 -12.21 6.58
CA GLY A 75 6.54 -12.68 5.20
C GLY A 75 5.21 -12.38 4.50
N PRO A 76 4.53 -11.23 4.70
CA PRO A 76 3.34 -10.90 3.93
C PRO A 76 3.68 -10.76 2.43
N MET A 77 2.72 -11.00 1.54
CA MET A 77 2.89 -10.68 0.12
C MET A 77 2.46 -9.24 -0.14
N ASN A 78 3.34 -8.40 -0.65
CA ASN A 78 3.08 -6.98 -0.92
C ASN A 78 2.96 -6.72 -2.42
N VAL A 79 1.86 -6.09 -2.82
CA VAL A 79 1.62 -5.59 -4.18
C VAL A 79 1.66 -4.07 -4.16
N ILE A 80 2.56 -3.47 -4.93
CA ILE A 80 2.79 -2.04 -4.98
C ILE A 80 2.43 -1.52 -6.38
N VAL A 81 1.55 -0.52 -6.43
CA VAL A 81 1.18 0.18 -7.66
C VAL A 81 1.57 1.65 -7.57
N THR A 82 2.29 2.17 -8.57
CA THR A 82 2.72 3.57 -8.61
C THR A 82 2.16 4.34 -9.81
N HIS A 83 1.98 5.65 -9.65
CA HIS A 83 1.60 6.58 -10.70
C HIS A 83 2.45 7.84 -10.61
N LEU A 84 3.43 7.97 -11.51
CA LEU A 84 4.20 9.20 -11.67
C LEU A 84 3.40 10.19 -12.52
N SER A 85 3.25 11.41 -12.02
CA SER A 85 2.54 12.48 -12.71
C SER A 85 3.27 13.81 -12.57
N GLU A 86 2.84 14.80 -13.36
CA GLU A 86 3.13 16.19 -13.05
C GLU A 86 2.57 16.56 -11.66
N ARG A 87 3.15 17.58 -11.04
CA ARG A 87 2.76 18.03 -9.71
C ARG A 87 1.38 18.68 -9.74
N GLN A 88 0.43 18.11 -9.00
CA GLN A 88 -0.95 18.59 -8.96
C GLN A 88 -1.52 18.45 -7.55
N ARG A 89 -2.30 19.45 -7.10
CA ARG A 89 -2.94 19.41 -5.77
C ARG A 89 -4.01 18.33 -5.62
N LYS A 90 -4.69 17.97 -6.71
CA LYS A 90 -5.79 16.98 -6.69
C LYS A 90 -5.26 15.62 -7.11
N THR A 91 -5.15 14.70 -6.17
CA THR A 91 -4.57 13.37 -6.39
C THR A 91 -5.60 12.25 -6.55
N GLU A 92 -6.89 12.55 -6.39
CA GLU A 92 -7.98 11.56 -6.43
C GLU A 92 -8.05 10.78 -7.75
N ARG A 93 -7.68 11.42 -8.87
CA ARG A 93 -7.57 10.73 -10.17
C ARG A 93 -6.48 9.65 -10.13
N PHE A 94 -5.34 9.94 -9.51
CA PHE A 94 -4.21 9.02 -9.42
C PHE A 94 -4.54 7.85 -8.48
N ARG A 95 -5.24 8.12 -7.36
CA ARG A 95 -5.78 7.07 -6.50
C ARG A 95 -6.64 6.09 -7.28
N ARG A 96 -7.60 6.58 -8.09
CA ARG A 96 -8.49 5.71 -8.89
C ARG A 96 -7.72 4.83 -9.87
N LYS A 97 -6.70 5.38 -10.54
CA LYS A 97 -5.83 4.62 -11.45
C LYS A 97 -5.05 3.54 -10.72
N CYS A 98 -4.43 3.88 -9.58
CA CYS A 98 -3.70 2.90 -8.79
C CYS A 98 -4.62 1.81 -8.25
N LEU A 99 -5.78 2.19 -7.71
CA LEU A 99 -6.77 1.24 -7.21
C LEU A 99 -7.35 0.36 -8.31
N GLU A 100 -7.54 0.88 -9.52
CA GLU A 100 -7.99 0.09 -10.66
C GLU A 100 -6.95 -0.96 -11.05
N VAL A 101 -5.68 -0.58 -11.22
CA VAL A 101 -4.61 -1.55 -11.49
C VAL A 101 -4.48 -2.57 -10.36
N LEU A 102 -4.53 -2.12 -9.10
CA LEU A 102 -4.49 -3.00 -7.94
C LEU A 102 -5.67 -3.97 -7.91
N TYR A 103 -6.87 -3.52 -8.30
CA TYR A 103 -8.06 -4.35 -8.41
C TYR A 103 -7.83 -5.55 -9.34
N TYR A 104 -7.27 -5.30 -10.52
CA TYR A 104 -6.95 -6.37 -11.47
C TYR A 104 -5.97 -7.39 -10.87
N GLN A 105 -4.93 -6.90 -10.18
CA GLN A 105 -3.94 -7.79 -9.56
C GLN A 105 -4.56 -8.63 -8.44
N LEU A 106 -5.38 -8.01 -7.59
CA LEU A 106 -6.01 -8.71 -6.47
C LEU A 106 -7.08 -9.70 -6.94
N ALA A 107 -7.80 -9.40 -8.02
CA ALA A 107 -8.73 -10.35 -8.64
C ALA A 107 -7.99 -11.57 -9.23
N ASP A 108 -6.86 -11.36 -9.90
CA ASP A 108 -6.02 -12.43 -10.47
C ASP A 108 -5.42 -13.34 -9.37
N LEU A 109 -5.13 -12.75 -8.20
CA LEU A 109 -4.69 -13.45 -7.00
C LEU A 109 -5.84 -14.03 -6.15
N GLU A 110 -7.09 -13.97 -6.64
CA GLU A 110 -8.30 -14.42 -5.93
C GLU A 110 -8.47 -13.80 -4.52
N VAL A 111 -8.01 -12.56 -4.35
CA VAL A 111 -8.12 -11.77 -3.10
C VAL A 111 -9.37 -10.90 -3.15
N TYR A 112 -10.38 -11.29 -2.37
CA TYR A 112 -11.71 -10.67 -2.43
C TYR A 112 -12.06 -9.79 -1.23
N ASP A 113 -11.34 -9.87 -0.12
CA ASP A 113 -11.59 -9.05 1.08
C ASP A 113 -10.52 -7.98 1.25
N LEU A 114 -10.87 -6.73 0.92
CA LEU A 114 -9.98 -5.58 0.98
C LEU A 114 -10.34 -4.66 2.14
N THR A 115 -9.34 -4.30 2.93
CA THR A 115 -9.45 -3.29 3.99
C THR A 115 -8.54 -2.12 3.66
N LEU A 116 -9.14 -0.94 3.44
CA LEU A 116 -8.40 0.29 3.13
C LEU A 116 -8.32 1.15 4.41
N GLU A 117 -7.22 1.90 4.58
CA GLU A 117 -7.18 2.92 5.63
C GLU A 117 -8.25 4.00 5.35
N CYS A 118 -9.03 4.30 6.39
CA CYS A 118 -10.12 5.26 6.37
C CYS A 118 -9.58 6.69 6.17
N ARG A 119 -10.21 7.44 5.27
CA ARG A 119 -9.92 8.86 5.00
C ARG A 119 -11.07 9.70 5.55
N THR A 120 -11.60 10.62 4.75
CA THR A 120 -12.89 11.26 5.05
C THR A 120 -14.05 10.40 4.54
N GLU A 121 -15.23 10.49 5.15
CA GLU A 121 -16.42 9.74 4.72
C GLU A 121 -16.75 9.95 3.22
N ALA A 122 -16.57 11.18 2.72
CA ALA A 122 -16.77 11.50 1.31
C ALA A 122 -15.76 10.83 0.38
N GLN A 123 -14.52 10.63 0.83
CA GLN A 123 -13.48 9.91 0.08
C GLN A 123 -13.75 8.40 0.13
N ASP A 124 -14.07 7.85 1.29
CA ASP A 124 -14.39 6.43 1.43
C ASP A 124 -15.62 6.04 0.58
N LYS A 125 -16.61 6.95 0.48
CA LYS A 125 -17.77 6.77 -0.43
C LYS A 125 -17.35 6.78 -1.89
N LYS A 126 -16.37 7.60 -2.29
CA LYS A 126 -15.84 7.63 -3.66
C LYS A 126 -15.08 6.35 -3.99
N ASP A 127 -14.32 5.80 -3.04
CA ASP A 127 -13.65 4.49 -3.22
C ASP A 127 -14.69 3.40 -3.48
N ARG A 128 -15.74 3.31 -2.64
CA ARG A 128 -16.84 2.34 -2.83
C ARG A 128 -17.53 2.49 -4.18
N ALA A 129 -17.85 3.73 -4.57
CA ALA A 129 -18.48 4.01 -5.86
C ALA A 129 -17.57 3.64 -7.04
N HIS A 130 -16.25 3.85 -6.91
CA HIS A 130 -15.27 3.46 -7.92
C HIS A 130 -15.21 1.94 -8.11
N ILE A 131 -15.13 1.18 -7.00
CA ILE A 131 -15.15 -0.29 -7.06
C ILE A 131 -16.45 -0.83 -7.68
N VAL A 132 -17.61 -0.27 -7.31
CA VAL A 132 -18.89 -0.65 -7.92
C VAL A 132 -18.90 -0.36 -9.43
N ALA A 133 -18.32 0.77 -9.86
CA ALA A 133 -18.22 1.10 -11.28
C ALA A 133 -17.32 0.11 -12.03
N LEU A 134 -16.18 -0.28 -11.45
CA LEU A 134 -15.29 -1.32 -11.99
C LEU A 134 -16.03 -2.66 -12.17
N GLN A 135 -16.77 -3.09 -11.16
CA GLN A 135 -17.61 -4.29 -11.21
C GLN A 135 -18.72 -4.22 -12.29
N GLY A 136 -19.26 -3.03 -12.52
CA GLY A 136 -20.23 -2.76 -13.58
C GLY A 136 -19.65 -2.88 -15.00
N GLN A 137 -18.33 -2.72 -15.15
CA GLN A 137 -17.62 -2.83 -16.43
C GLN A 137 -17.22 -4.27 -16.78
N GLY A 138 -17.66 -5.26 -16.00
CA GLY A 138 -17.39 -6.68 -16.25
C GLY A 138 -16.22 -7.25 -15.45
N LEU A 139 -15.66 -6.48 -14.52
CA LEU A 139 -14.65 -6.98 -13.59
C LEU A 139 -15.24 -7.89 -12.51
N ASP A 140 -14.39 -8.69 -11.86
CA ASP A 140 -14.78 -9.68 -10.87
C ASP A 140 -15.69 -9.07 -9.80
N ARG A 141 -16.87 -9.64 -9.57
CA ARG A 141 -17.87 -9.06 -8.65
C ARG A 141 -17.70 -9.48 -7.19
N GLY A 142 -16.71 -10.33 -6.90
CA GLY A 142 -16.42 -10.91 -5.60
C GLY A 142 -15.69 -9.94 -4.66
N ILE A 143 -14.94 -8.98 -5.20
CA ILE A 143 -14.17 -8.02 -4.39
C ILE A 143 -15.10 -7.16 -3.53
N ARG A 144 -14.79 -7.13 -2.24
CA ARG A 144 -15.45 -6.35 -1.19
C ARG A 144 -14.43 -5.40 -0.59
N ILE A 145 -14.86 -4.17 -0.34
CA ILE A 145 -14.02 -3.20 0.35
C ILE A 145 -14.65 -2.77 1.67
N SER A 146 -13.81 -2.63 2.67
CA SER A 146 -14.13 -1.97 3.94
C SER A 146 -13.08 -0.91 4.25
N HIS A 147 -13.44 0.04 5.12
CA HIS A 147 -12.55 1.09 5.58
C HIS A 147 -12.37 0.97 7.09
N ARG A 148 -11.13 1.03 7.57
CA ARG A 148 -10.77 0.95 8.99
C ARG A 148 -9.79 2.07 9.34
N ARG A 149 -9.88 2.59 10.56
CA ARG A 149 -8.88 3.56 11.05
C ARG A 149 -7.57 2.82 11.29
N GLY A 150 -6.42 3.44 10.98
CA GLY A 150 -5.12 2.81 11.22
C GLY A 150 -4.87 2.43 12.69
N GLY A 151 -5.50 3.12 13.66
CA GLY A 151 -5.43 2.74 15.08
C GLY A 151 -6.20 1.45 15.44
N ASP A 152 -7.19 1.07 14.63
CA ASP A 152 -8.09 -0.05 14.92
C ASP A 152 -7.71 -1.34 14.18
N GLU A 153 -6.81 -1.25 13.18
CA GLU A 153 -6.38 -2.37 12.35
C GLU A 153 -4.85 -2.33 12.12
N PRO A 154 -4.08 -3.13 12.88
CA PRO A 154 -2.63 -3.18 12.77
C PRO A 154 -2.10 -3.59 11.40
N LEU A 155 -2.85 -4.36 10.63
CA LEU A 155 -2.38 -4.88 9.34
C LEU A 155 -2.26 -3.79 8.27
N LEU A 156 -2.96 -2.66 8.43
CA LEU A 156 -2.78 -1.46 7.60
C LEU A 156 -1.39 -0.84 7.76
N TRP A 157 -0.70 -1.09 8.88
CA TRP A 157 0.64 -0.56 9.12
C TRP A 157 1.67 -1.16 8.18
N ILE A 158 1.46 -2.40 7.72
CA ILE A 158 2.39 -3.08 6.80
C ILE A 158 2.50 -2.29 5.50
N SER A 159 1.35 -1.98 4.88
CA SER A 159 1.31 -1.20 3.64
C SER A 159 1.92 0.20 3.79
N ASP A 160 1.66 0.89 4.91
CA ASP A 160 2.26 2.19 5.21
C ASP A 160 3.79 2.11 5.27
N ILE A 161 4.32 1.14 6.05
CA ILE A 161 5.76 0.96 6.24
C ILE A 161 6.45 0.56 4.93
N VAL A 162 5.83 -0.31 4.13
CA VAL A 162 6.35 -0.70 2.81
C VAL A 162 6.44 0.52 1.89
N LEU A 163 5.40 1.35 1.82
CA LEU A 163 5.43 2.59 1.03
C LEU A 163 6.48 3.58 1.55
N GLY A 164 6.62 3.68 2.85
CA GLY A 164 7.68 4.43 3.52
C GLY A 164 9.08 3.98 3.11
N ALA A 165 9.33 2.67 3.12
CA ALA A 165 10.60 2.07 2.70
C ALA A 165 10.89 2.30 1.21
N VAL A 166 9.88 2.19 0.34
CA VAL A 166 10.00 2.54 -1.08
C VAL A 166 10.41 4.00 -1.22
N ASN A 167 9.74 4.92 -0.52
CA ASN A 167 10.06 6.34 -0.56
C ASN A 167 11.46 6.67 -0.03
N ALA A 168 11.90 5.98 1.02
CA ALA A 168 13.24 6.14 1.59
C ALA A 168 14.33 5.66 0.62
N SER A 169 14.09 4.56 -0.08
CA SER A 169 15.00 4.08 -1.12
C SER A 169 15.20 5.11 -2.24
N HIS A 170 14.17 5.87 -2.61
CA HIS A 170 14.30 6.95 -3.61
C HIS A 170 15.21 8.12 -3.17
N ILE A 171 15.50 8.28 -1.88
CA ILE A 171 16.40 9.31 -1.35
C ILE A 171 17.75 8.74 -0.86
N GLY A 172 18.05 7.48 -1.20
CA GLY A 172 19.32 6.82 -0.90
C GLY A 172 19.34 5.97 0.37
N GLU A 173 18.23 5.88 1.11
CA GLU A 173 18.10 5.00 2.28
C GLU A 173 17.54 3.63 1.88
N HIS A 174 18.33 2.86 1.13
CA HIS A 174 17.93 1.58 0.55
C HIS A 174 17.73 0.46 1.57
N GLN A 175 18.39 0.55 2.73
CA GLN A 175 18.45 -0.53 3.74
C GLN A 175 17.08 -1.00 4.25
N TYR A 176 16.06 -0.14 4.19
CA TYR A 176 14.72 -0.51 4.65
C TYR A 176 13.95 -1.30 3.60
N LEU A 177 14.13 -0.97 2.33
CA LEU A 177 13.49 -1.68 1.23
C LEU A 177 14.16 -3.04 1.01
N GLU A 178 15.49 -3.10 1.13
CA GLU A 178 16.26 -4.35 1.09
C GLU A 178 15.77 -5.36 2.14
N ALA A 179 15.45 -4.90 3.36
CA ALA A 179 14.90 -5.75 4.41
C ALA A 179 13.50 -6.31 4.09
N LEU A 180 12.78 -5.70 3.14
CA LEU A 180 11.43 -6.07 2.73
C LEU A 180 11.39 -6.72 1.35
N GLU A 181 12.52 -6.85 0.65
CA GLU A 181 12.56 -7.27 -0.76
C GLU A 181 11.85 -8.60 -0.99
N GLN A 182 12.06 -9.57 -0.10
CA GLN A 182 11.43 -10.90 -0.18
C GLN A 182 9.91 -10.87 0.04
N THR A 183 9.37 -9.79 0.59
CA THR A 183 7.93 -9.60 0.79
C THR A 183 7.26 -8.96 -0.42
N ILE A 184 8.02 -8.40 -1.37
CA ILE A 184 7.46 -7.71 -2.53
C ILE A 184 7.15 -8.72 -3.62
N TYR A 185 5.88 -9.07 -3.75
CA TYR A 185 5.39 -9.96 -4.81
C TYR A 185 5.39 -9.26 -6.17
N LEU A 186 4.91 -8.00 -6.19
CA LEU A 186 4.81 -7.22 -7.41
C LEU A 186 4.99 -5.74 -7.13
N LYS A 187 5.76 -5.06 -7.99
CA LYS A 187 5.80 -3.59 -8.07
C LYS A 187 5.64 -3.17 -9.52
N GLN A 188 4.60 -2.40 -9.82
CA GLN A 188 4.35 -1.90 -11.18
C GLN A 188 3.81 -0.47 -11.21
N SER A 189 4.04 0.22 -12.32
CA SER A 189 3.45 1.54 -12.56
C SER A 189 2.17 1.42 -13.39
N THR A 190 1.20 2.30 -13.17
CA THR A 190 -0.01 2.36 -13.99
C THR A 190 0.34 2.69 -15.45
N PRO A 191 -0.46 2.29 -16.45
CA PRO A 191 -0.16 2.52 -17.87
C PRO A 191 0.01 3.99 -18.27
N GLU A 192 -0.73 4.90 -17.64
CA GLU A 192 -0.66 6.35 -17.90
C GLU A 192 0.38 7.08 -17.03
N SER A 193 1.27 6.35 -16.36
CA SER A 193 2.35 6.95 -15.60
C SER A 193 3.32 7.67 -16.55
N LEU A 194 3.86 8.81 -16.14
CA LEU A 194 4.97 9.42 -16.86
C LEU A 194 6.16 8.46 -16.91
N VAL A 195 6.90 8.49 -18.01
CA VAL A 195 8.20 7.83 -18.09
C VAL A 195 9.15 8.60 -17.16
N PRO A 196 9.85 7.93 -16.23
CA PRO A 196 10.88 8.59 -15.44
C PRO A 196 11.89 9.24 -16.39
N THR A 197 12.03 10.56 -16.34
CA THR A 197 13.13 11.26 -17.03
C THR A 197 14.43 10.69 -16.45
N GLY A 198 15.20 10.01 -17.31
CA GLY A 198 16.07 8.91 -16.90
C GLY A 198 17.18 9.24 -15.89
N GLN A 199 17.55 8.21 -15.13
CA GLN A 199 18.94 7.92 -14.78
C GLN A 199 19.66 7.25 -15.97
N ASN A 200 19.49 7.77 -17.18
CA ASN A 200 20.28 7.37 -18.34
C ASN A 200 21.17 8.56 -18.71
N GLU A 201 22.30 8.65 -18.02
CA GLU A 201 23.57 9.22 -18.45
C GLU A 201 24.54 9.05 -17.25
N ARG A 202 25.18 7.88 -17.17
CA ARG A 202 26.51 7.82 -16.55
C ARG A 202 27.51 8.19 -17.66
N PRO A 203 28.48 9.08 -17.39
CA PRO A 203 29.58 9.32 -18.31
C PRO A 203 30.42 8.05 -18.52
#